data_AF-A0A7W1AFE0-F1
#
_entry.id   AF-A0A7W1AFE0-F1
#
_cell.length_a   1.000
_cell.length_b   1.000
_cell.length_c   1.000
_cell.angle_alpha   90.00
_cell.angle_beta   90.00
_cell.angle_gamma   90.00
#
_symmetry.space_group_name_H-M   'P 1'
#
loop_
_entity.id
_entity.type
_entity.pdbx_description
1 polymer ?
#
loop_
_entity_poly.entity_id
_entity_poly.type
_entity_poly.pdbx_seq_one_letter_code
_entity_poly.pdbx_strand_id
1 'polypeptide(L)'
;EEQPCGICRDPRRDPAVLCVVEEASTVLLVDRSTDFRGRYHVLGGRLSPLDGVGPESLRLDDLVSRVHDGGIREVILATNPSMEGEVTATYIQQLLAGRDVRVTRLARGLPMGGDLEYVDGVTLAHALVARQELS
;
A
#
# COMPACT_ATOMS: atom_id res chain seq x y z
N GLU A 1 -21.09 8.77 -10.72
CA GLU A 1 -20.38 7.90 -9.76
C GLU A 1 -21.24 7.78 -8.50
N GLU A 2 -21.35 6.58 -7.93
CA GLU A 2 -22.05 6.37 -6.65
C GLU A 2 -21.09 6.57 -5.48
N GLN A 3 -21.55 7.26 -4.44
CA GLN A 3 -20.86 7.41 -3.16
C GLN A 3 -21.73 6.82 -2.04
N PRO A 4 -21.25 5.82 -1.27
CA PRO A 4 -19.94 5.17 -1.38
C PRO A 4 -19.82 4.26 -2.62
N CYS A 5 -18.60 4.00 -3.08
CA CYS A 5 -18.35 3.12 -4.23
C CYS A 5 -18.74 1.67 -3.93
N GLY A 6 -18.87 0.84 -4.98
CA GLY A 6 -19.29 -0.57 -4.85
C GLY A 6 -18.42 -1.41 -3.91
N ILE A 7 -17.11 -1.14 -3.86
CA ILE A 7 -16.17 -1.80 -2.94
C ILE A 7 -16.49 -1.41 -1.48
N CYS A 8 -16.67 -0.11 -1.20
CA CYS A 8 -16.96 0.36 0.15
C CYS A 8 -18.32 -0.12 0.68
N ARG A 9 -19.28 -0.37 -0.23
CA ARG A 9 -20.63 -0.87 0.10
C ARG A 9 -20.71 -2.38 0.25
N ASP A 10 -19.72 -3.14 -0.22
CA ASP A 10 -19.77 -4.60 -0.18
C ASP A 10 -19.64 -5.13 1.26
N PRO A 11 -20.68 -5.75 1.84
CA PRO A 11 -20.65 -6.25 3.21
C PRO A 11 -19.74 -7.48 3.37
N ARG A 12 -19.29 -8.11 2.28
CA ARG A 12 -18.39 -9.26 2.32
C ARG A 12 -16.92 -8.87 2.55
N ARG A 13 -16.62 -7.57 2.52
CA ARG A 13 -15.28 -7.03 2.74
C ARG A 13 -15.04 -6.74 4.21
N ASP A 14 -13.81 -6.97 4.64
CA ASP A 14 -13.35 -6.64 5.98
C ASP A 14 -13.07 -5.13 6.07
N PRO A 15 -13.87 -4.36 6.83
CA PRO A 15 -13.64 -2.93 7.01
C PRO A 15 -12.38 -2.64 7.84
N ALA A 16 -11.86 -3.62 8.59
CA ALA A 16 -10.73 -3.46 9.48
C ALA A 16 -9.37 -3.55 8.78
N VAL A 17 -9.32 -4.01 7.52
CA VAL A 17 -8.09 -4.07 6.73
C VAL A 17 -8.15 -3.05 5.61
N LEU A 18 -7.15 -2.18 5.57
CA LEU A 18 -7.07 -1.09 4.60
C LEU A 18 -5.81 -1.21 3.74
N CYS A 19 -5.97 -1.39 2.43
CA CYS A 19 -4.88 -1.34 1.47
C CYS A 19 -4.75 0.08 0.90
N VAL A 20 -3.61 0.72 1.14
CA VAL A 20 -3.29 2.07 0.68
C VAL A 20 -2.56 1.98 -0.65
N VAL A 21 -3.13 2.59 -1.69
CA VAL A 21 -2.57 2.61 -3.05
C VAL A 21 -2.37 4.05 -3.53
N GLU A 22 -1.46 4.25 -4.48
CA GLU A 22 -1.22 5.56 -5.08
C GLU A 22 -2.42 6.01 -5.93
N GLU A 23 -2.91 5.12 -6.80
CA GLU A 23 -3.88 5.43 -7.85
C GLU A 23 -5.10 4.50 -7.83
N ALA A 24 -6.24 4.99 -8.34
CA ALA A 24 -7.48 4.22 -8.42
C ALA A 24 -7.37 3.01 -9.38
N SER A 25 -6.50 3.08 -10.40
CA SER A 25 -6.23 1.97 -11.31
C SER A 25 -5.65 0.75 -10.59
N THR A 26 -4.82 0.96 -9.56
CA THR A 26 -4.23 -0.11 -8.74
C THR A 26 -5.31 -0.85 -7.94
N VAL A 27 -6.38 -0.17 -7.51
CA VAL A 27 -7.52 -0.83 -6.85
C VAL A 27 -8.11 -1.90 -7.76
N LEU A 28 -8.38 -1.56 -9.02
CA LEU A 28 -8.99 -2.49 -9.98
C LEU A 28 -8.06 -3.68 -10.28
N LEU A 29 -6.74 -3.44 -10.35
CA LEU A 29 -5.76 -4.49 -10.58
C LEU A 29 -5.75 -5.49 -9.42
N VAL A 30 -5.62 -5.01 -8.18
CA VAL A 30 -5.56 -5.88 -6.99
C VAL A 30 -6.88 -6.64 -6.81
N ASP A 31 -8.01 -5.97 -7.00
CA ASP A 31 -9.34 -6.56 -6.81
C ASP A 31 -9.66 -7.68 -7.81
N ARG A 32 -9.14 -7.58 -9.04
CA ARG A 32 -9.34 -8.60 -10.08
C ARG A 32 -8.32 -9.73 -10.03
N SER A 33 -7.13 -9.47 -9.50
CA SER A 33 -6.00 -10.40 -9.56
C SER A 33 -5.78 -11.19 -8.26
N THR A 34 -6.52 -10.85 -7.20
CA THR A 34 -6.32 -11.43 -5.87
C THR A 34 -7.66 -11.64 -5.16
N ASP A 35 -7.67 -12.49 -4.13
CA ASP A 35 -8.80 -12.63 -3.21
C ASP A 35 -8.76 -11.59 -2.08
N PHE A 36 -8.15 -10.41 -2.29
CA PHE A 36 -8.06 -9.40 -1.25
C PHE A 36 -9.46 -8.86 -0.89
N ARG A 37 -9.88 -9.13 0.35
CA ARG A 37 -11.21 -8.73 0.87
C ARG A 37 -11.18 -7.51 1.77
N GLY A 38 -10.05 -6.83 1.92
CA GLY A 38 -10.02 -5.54 2.64
C GLY A 38 -10.65 -4.42 1.82
N ARG A 39 -10.64 -3.22 2.41
CA ARG A 39 -11.00 -1.97 1.73
C ARG A 39 -9.75 -1.26 1.21
N TYR A 40 -9.96 -0.22 0.40
CA TYR A 40 -8.87 0.57 -0.16
C TYR A 40 -8.89 2.01 0.34
N HIS A 41 -7.72 2.63 0.30
CA HIS A 41 -7.54 4.07 0.39
C HIS A 41 -6.66 4.49 -0.78
N VAL A 42 -7.13 5.43 -1.60
CA VAL A 42 -6.39 5.97 -2.74
C VAL A 42 -5.80 7.31 -2.34
N LEU A 43 -4.48 7.41 -2.37
CA LEU A 43 -3.74 8.63 -1.99
C LEU A 43 -3.89 9.75 -3.02
N GLY A 44 -4.07 9.42 -4.30
CA GLY A 44 -4.07 10.37 -5.40
C GLY A 44 -2.66 10.71 -5.90
N GLY A 45 -1.73 9.76 -5.79
CA GLY A 45 -0.34 9.91 -6.17
C GLY A 45 0.65 9.43 -5.10
N ARG A 46 1.85 10.00 -5.14
CA ARG A 46 2.97 9.75 -4.22
C ARG A 46 3.79 11.01 -4.02
N LEU A 47 4.57 11.06 -2.94
CA LEU A 47 5.49 12.17 -2.66
C LEU A 47 6.56 12.24 -3.75
N SER A 48 6.66 13.39 -4.43
CA SER A 48 7.66 13.63 -5.45
C SER A 48 8.16 15.07 -5.36
N PRO A 49 9.26 15.33 -4.63
CA PRO A 49 9.85 16.66 -4.54
C PRO A 49 10.24 17.22 -5.92
N LEU A 50 10.64 16.35 -6.85
CA LEU A 50 11.02 16.74 -8.21
C LEU A 50 9.82 17.26 -9.01
N ASP A 51 8.64 16.66 -8.80
CA ASP A 51 7.39 17.10 -9.45
C ASP A 51 6.61 18.12 -8.60
N GLY A 52 7.16 18.56 -7.46
CA GLY A 52 6.50 19.47 -6.54
C GLY A 52 5.30 18.88 -5.79
N VAL A 53 5.19 17.56 -5.70
CA VAL A 53 4.09 16.87 -5.01
C VAL A 53 4.45 16.65 -3.55
N GLY A 54 3.92 17.50 -2.67
CA GLY A 54 4.04 17.41 -1.22
C GLY A 54 2.91 16.60 -0.55
N PRO A 55 3.00 16.36 0.77
CA PRO A 55 1.98 15.64 1.54
C PRO A 55 0.57 16.24 1.42
N GLU A 56 0.46 17.56 1.33
CA GLU A 56 -0.78 18.31 1.16
C GLU A 56 -1.49 18.05 -0.16
N SER A 57 -0.76 17.53 -1.16
CA SER A 57 -1.32 17.12 -2.45
C SER A 57 -1.90 15.70 -2.42
N LEU A 58 -1.69 14.97 -1.32
CA LEU A 58 -2.14 13.59 -1.13
C LEU A 58 -3.25 13.53 -0.09
N ARG A 59 -4.07 12.48 -0.16
CA ARG A 59 -5.19 12.25 0.77
C ARG A 59 -4.77 11.66 2.11
N LEU A 60 -3.67 12.15 2.67
CA LEU A 60 -3.08 11.63 3.91
C LEU A 60 -3.91 11.96 5.15
N ASP A 61 -4.50 13.15 5.22
CA ASP A 61 -5.37 13.54 6.33
C ASP A 61 -6.61 12.65 6.42
N ASP A 62 -7.21 12.31 5.27
CA ASP A 62 -8.33 11.36 5.18
C ASP A 62 -7.91 9.96 5.66
N LEU A 63 -6.69 9.51 5.34
CA LEU A 63 -6.16 8.23 5.81
C LEU A 63 -6.02 8.24 7.34
N VAL A 64 -5.42 9.29 7.88
CA VAL A 64 -5.21 9.45 9.32
C VAL A 64 -6.55 9.49 10.06
N SER A 65 -7.51 10.26 9.55
CA SER A 65 -8.86 10.36 10.11
C SER A 65 -9.54 8.99 10.16
N ARG A 66 -9.51 8.22 9.05
CA ARG A 66 -10.09 6.87 9.00
C ARG A 66 -9.47 5.90 10.00
N VAL A 67 -8.16 6.01 10.27
CA VAL A 67 -7.49 5.19 11.28
C VAL A 67 -7.86 5.68 12.69
N HIS A 68 -8.00 6.99 12.88
CA HIS A 68 -8.35 7.59 14.16
C HIS A 68 -9.79 7.28 14.60
N ASP A 69 -10.75 7.26 13.66
CA ASP A 69 -12.15 6.87 13.91
C ASP A 69 -12.28 5.43 14.43
N GLY A 70 -11.20 4.65 14.35
CA GLY A 70 -11.09 3.31 14.90
C GLY A 70 -11.62 2.21 13.97
N GLY A 71 -11.52 0.97 14.44
CA GLY A 71 -11.97 -0.21 13.70
C GLY A 71 -11.02 -0.71 12.61
N ILE A 72 -9.94 0.00 12.29
CA ILE A 72 -8.88 -0.48 11.40
C ILE A 72 -7.80 -1.19 12.21
N ARG A 73 -7.63 -2.50 11.96
CA ARG A 73 -6.59 -3.34 12.58
C ARG A 73 -5.28 -3.35 11.79
N GLU A 74 -5.36 -3.17 10.47
CA GLU A 74 -4.21 -3.25 9.58
C GLU A 74 -4.28 -2.25 8.42
N VAL A 75 -3.16 -1.59 8.18
CA VAL A 75 -2.90 -0.72 7.02
C VAL A 75 -1.78 -1.35 6.19
N ILE A 76 -2.12 -1.84 5.01
CA ILE A 76 -1.19 -2.42 4.04
C ILE A 76 -0.75 -1.33 3.07
N LEU A 77 0.54 -1.01 3.06
CA LEU A 77 1.12 -0.04 2.14
C LEU A 77 1.45 -0.73 0.81
N ALA A 78 0.68 -0.39 -0.22
CA ALA A 78 0.80 -0.90 -1.59
C ALA A 78 1.19 0.24 -2.58
N THR A 79 2.07 1.14 -2.14
CA THR A 79 2.76 2.08 -3.03
C THR A 79 3.76 1.35 -3.93
N ASN A 80 4.10 1.94 -5.07
CA ASN A 80 5.01 1.37 -6.05
C ASN A 80 6.39 1.10 -5.44
N PRO A 81 7.12 0.08 -5.93
CA PRO A 81 8.48 -0.23 -5.47
C PRO A 81 9.52 0.73 -6.11
N SER A 82 9.25 2.05 -6.07
CA SER A 82 10.17 3.11 -6.49
C SER A 82 10.70 3.88 -5.28
N MET A 83 11.66 4.78 -5.50
CA MET A 83 12.18 5.66 -4.45
C MET A 83 11.07 6.52 -3.83
N GLU A 84 10.26 7.17 -4.66
CA GLU A 84 9.12 8.01 -4.26
C GLU A 84 8.05 7.20 -3.52
N GLY A 85 7.75 5.99 -4.01
CA GLY A 85 6.81 5.08 -3.37
C GLY A 85 7.30 4.62 -1.99
N GLU A 86 8.61 4.43 -1.81
CA GLU A 86 9.22 4.07 -0.52
C GLU A 86 9.23 5.25 0.46
N VAL A 87 9.56 6.45 -0.02
CA VAL A 87 9.46 7.68 0.77
C VAL A 87 8.03 7.90 1.24
N THR A 88 7.06 7.72 0.35
CA THR A 88 5.63 7.82 0.69
C THR A 88 5.21 6.77 1.72
N ALA A 89 5.62 5.51 1.55
CA ALA A 89 5.31 4.45 2.51
C ALA A 89 5.90 4.74 3.90
N THR A 90 7.17 5.16 3.94
CA THR A 90 7.87 5.52 5.18
C THR A 90 7.20 6.71 5.87
N TYR A 91 6.80 7.72 5.10
CA TYR A 91 6.07 8.87 5.61
C TYR A 91 4.74 8.47 6.25
N ILE A 92 3.96 7.61 5.58
CA ILE A 92 2.70 7.09 6.14
C ILE A 92 2.94 6.27 7.40
N GLN A 93 3.98 5.42 7.42
CA GLN A 93 4.33 4.65 8.62
C GLN A 93 4.63 5.57 9.81
N GLN A 94 5.39 6.64 9.60
CA GLN A 94 5.68 7.64 10.63
C GLN A 94 4.42 8.40 11.04
N LEU A 95 3.58 8.79 10.08
CA LEU A 95 2.33 9.46 10.35
C LEU A 95 1.40 8.63 11.22
N LEU A 96 1.37 7.30 11.03
CA LEU A 96 0.55 6.36 11.79
C LEU A 96 1.23 5.82 13.06
N ALA A 97 2.49 6.18 13.31
CA ALA A 97 3.22 5.72 14.48
C ALA A 97 2.50 6.10 15.79
N GLY A 98 2.55 5.20 16.77
CA GLY A 98 1.89 5.37 18.07
C GLY A 98 0.37 5.15 18.07
N ARG A 99 -0.25 4.86 16.92
CA ARG A 99 -1.65 4.40 16.85
C ARG A 99 -1.71 2.89 17.02
N ASP A 100 -2.85 2.41 17.52
CA ASP A 100 -3.13 0.99 17.66
C ASP A 100 -3.54 0.37 16.32
N VAL A 101 -2.63 0.40 15.35
CA VAL A 101 -2.82 -0.17 14.01
C VAL A 101 -1.55 -0.83 13.52
N ARG A 102 -1.69 -2.03 12.95
CA ARG A 102 -0.55 -2.70 12.32
C ARG A 102 -0.30 -2.11 10.94
N VAL A 103 0.88 -1.56 10.70
CA VAL A 103 1.29 -1.11 9.36
C VAL A 103 2.16 -2.19 8.73
N THR A 104 1.77 -2.68 7.56
CA THR A 104 2.49 -3.69 6.78
C THR A 104 2.80 -3.18 5.37
N ARG A 105 3.75 -3.82 4.68
CA ARG A 105 4.18 -3.46 3.32
C ARG A 105 4.06 -4.71 2.45
N LEU A 106 3.68 -4.53 1.18
CA LEU A 106 3.75 -5.61 0.20
C LEU A 106 5.19 -6.15 0.12
N ALA A 107 5.30 -7.47 -0.05
CA ALA A 107 6.59 -8.11 -0.23
C ALA A 107 7.31 -7.53 -1.46
N ARG A 108 8.64 -7.41 -1.36
CA ARG A 108 9.52 -7.03 -2.46
C ARG A 108 10.44 -8.19 -2.79
N GLY A 109 10.67 -8.42 -4.07
CA GLY A 109 11.62 -9.44 -4.49
C GLY A 109 11.36 -9.94 -5.90
N LEU A 110 11.71 -11.20 -6.10
CA LEU A 110 11.74 -11.85 -7.39
C LEU A 110 10.33 -12.16 -7.90
N PRO A 111 10.04 -11.93 -9.19
CA PRO A 111 8.80 -12.39 -9.78
C PRO A 111 8.78 -13.93 -9.82
N MET A 112 7.64 -14.52 -9.48
CA MET A 112 7.45 -15.96 -9.61
C MET A 112 7.54 -16.38 -11.08
N GLY A 113 8.32 -17.41 -11.36
CA GLY A 113 8.54 -17.94 -12.71
C GLY A 113 9.57 -17.19 -13.55
N GLY A 114 10.28 -16.20 -13.00
CA GLY A 114 11.45 -15.59 -13.64
C GLY A 114 12.76 -16.29 -13.27
N ASP A 115 13.73 -16.26 -14.17
CA ASP A 115 15.07 -16.79 -13.91
C ASP A 115 15.97 -15.75 -13.23
N LEU A 116 16.74 -16.17 -12.22
CA LEU A 116 17.65 -15.31 -11.45
C LEU A 116 18.68 -14.58 -12.33
N GLU A 117 19.08 -15.19 -13.44
CA GLU A 117 20.07 -14.63 -14.38
C GLU A 117 19.59 -13.35 -15.09
N TYR A 118 18.27 -13.11 -15.11
CA TYR A 118 17.67 -11.94 -15.74
C TYR A 118 17.17 -10.90 -14.74
N VAL A 119 17.47 -11.09 -13.45
CA VAL A 119 17.06 -10.17 -12.38
C VAL A 119 18.11 -9.08 -12.18
N ASP A 120 17.67 -7.84 -12.05
CA ASP A 120 18.56 -6.72 -11.75
C ASP A 120 19.16 -6.81 -10.33
N GLY A 121 20.35 -6.24 -10.15
CA GLY A 121 21.08 -6.33 -8.88
C GLY A 121 20.36 -5.71 -7.69
N VAL A 122 19.51 -4.70 -7.91
CA VAL A 122 18.76 -4.02 -6.83
C VAL A 122 17.65 -4.93 -6.32
N THR A 123 16.87 -5.53 -7.21
CA THR A 123 15.84 -6.51 -6.87
C THR A 123 16.45 -7.73 -6.16
N LEU A 124 17.58 -8.24 -6.65
CA LEU A 124 18.27 -9.37 -6.02
C LEU A 124 18.78 -9.03 -4.60
N ALA A 125 19.37 -7.85 -4.42
CA ALA A 125 19.83 -7.39 -3.11
C ALA A 125 18.66 -7.27 -2.12
N HIS A 126 17.52 -6.71 -2.55
CA HIS A 126 16.31 -6.65 -1.72
C HIS A 126 15.78 -8.05 -1.37
N ALA A 127 15.72 -8.96 -2.33
CA ALA A 127 15.27 -10.33 -2.10
C ALA A 127 16.14 -11.06 -1.07
N LEU A 128 17.47 -10.85 -1.11
CA LEU A 128 18.40 -11.43 -0.12
C LEU A 128 18.19 -10.88 1.29
N VAL A 129 17.93 -9.57 1.43
CA VAL A 129 17.62 -8.96 2.73
C VAL A 129 16.28 -9.48 3.28
N ALA A 130 15.28 -9.64 2.41
CA ALA A 130 13.95 -10.10 2.78
C ALA A 130 13.80 -11.63 2.84
N ARG A 131 14.90 -12.40 2.75
CA ARG A 131 14.85 -13.87 2.75
C ARG A 131 14.16 -14.41 4.00
N GLN A 132 13.36 -15.45 3.81
CA GLN A 132 12.62 -16.10 4.88
C GLN A 132 13.24 -17.47 5.19
N GLU A 133 13.15 -17.88 6.45
CA GLU A 133 13.49 -19.24 6.86
C GLU A 133 12.47 -20.22 6.29
N LEU A 134 12.93 -21.37 5.80
CA LEU A 134 12.06 -22.47 5.41
C LEU A 134 11.86 -23.37 6.63
N SER A 135 10.64 -23.41 7.15
CA SER A 135 10.21 -24.30 8.24
C SER A 135 9.37 -25.44 7.71
#